data_AF-A0A4Q3CJW2-F1
#
_entry.id   AF-A0A4Q3CJW2-F1
#
_cell.length_a   1.000
_cell.length_b   1.000
_cell.length_c   1.000
_cell.angle_alpha   90.00
_cell.angle_beta   90.00
_cell.angle_gamma   90.00
#
_symmetry.space_group_name_H-M   'P 1'
#
loop_
_entity.id
_entity.type
_entity.pdbx_description
1 polymer ?
#
loop_
_entity_poly.entity_id
_entity_poly.type
_entity_poly.pdbx_seq_one_letter_code
_entity_poly.pdbx_strand_id
1 'polypeptide(L)' 'MPLYHVKHITRYQYPAPVTDSANQIILKPRNSDYQEVTEHKIKITPAVQPDYFEDYLGNSVGVFTIVEPH' A
#
# COMPACT_ATOMS: atom_id res chain seq x y z
N MET A 1 20.87 9.39 -14.58
CA MET A 1 19.98 8.22 -14.42
C MET A 1 18.55 8.65 -14.71
N PRO A 2 17.72 7.83 -15.37
CA PRO A 2 16.33 8.18 -15.64
C PRO A 2 15.54 8.29 -14.31
N LEU A 3 14.63 9.25 -14.25
CA LEU A 3 13.68 9.40 -13.15
C LEU A 3 12.32 8.84 -13.60
N TYR A 4 11.72 7.98 -12.78
CA TYR A 4 10.42 7.40 -13.04
C TYR A 4 9.41 7.86 -12.01
N HIS A 5 8.17 8.09 -12.46
CA HIS A 5 7.02 8.30 -11.60
C HIS A 5 6.04 7.15 -11.80
N VAL A 6 5.77 6.39 -10.73
CA VAL A 6 4.90 5.21 -10.77
C VAL A 6 3.65 5.49 -9.95
N LYS A 7 2.48 5.22 -10.54
CA LYS A 7 1.18 5.34 -9.87
C LYS A 7 0.42 4.03 -9.95
N HIS A 8 0.11 3.46 -8.79
CA HIS A 8 -0.75 2.28 -8.64
C HIS A 8 -2.09 2.69 -8.03
N ILE A 9 -3.20 2.17 -8.55
CA ILE A 9 -4.55 2.39 -8.01
C ILE A 9 -5.25 1.04 -7.88
N THR A 10 -5.65 0.70 -6.66
CA THR A 10 -6.60 -0.40 -6.40
C THR A 10 -7.93 0.21 -6.00
N ARG A 11 -9.04 -0.29 -6.56
CA ARG A 11 -10.40 0.13 -6.21
C ARG A 11 -11.26 -1.11 -5.98
N TYR A 12 -11.87 -1.18 -4.81
CA TYR A 12 -12.91 -2.16 -4.50
C TYR A 12 -14.28 -1.54 -4.76
N GLN A 13 -15.21 -2.33 -5.29
CA GLN A 13 -16.59 -1.92 -5.50
C GLN A 13 -17.51 -3.05 -5.05
N TYR A 14 -18.42 -2.73 -4.15
CA TYR A 14 -19.34 -3.67 -3.53
C TYR A 14 -20.80 -3.28 -3.87
N PRO A 15 -21.72 -4.26 -3.93
CA PRO A 15 -23.14 -3.98 -4.17
C PRO A 15 -23.86 -3.35 -2.95
N ALA A 16 -23.24 -3.41 -1.77
CA ALA A 16 -23.71 -2.83 -0.52
C ALA A 16 -22.49 -2.53 0.39
N PRO A 17 -22.63 -1.72 1.46
CA PRO A 17 -21.52 -1.41 2.36
C PRO A 17 -20.93 -2.65 3.02
N VAL A 18 -19.60 -2.70 3.11
CA VAL A 18 -18.86 -3.77 3.80
C VAL A 18 -18.14 -3.26 5.04
N THR A 19 -17.89 -4.15 6.00
CA THR A 19 -17.14 -3.88 7.23
C THR A 19 -15.95 -4.83 7.32
N ASP A 20 -15.01 -4.52 8.22
CA ASP A 20 -13.85 -5.36 8.53
C ASP A 20 -13.03 -5.78 7.29
N SER A 21 -12.84 -4.85 6.35
CA SER A 21 -12.05 -5.08 5.14
C SER A 21 -10.56 -5.14 5.48
N ALA A 22 -10.07 -6.35 5.72
CA ALA A 22 -8.66 -6.64 6.01
C ALA A 22 -7.83 -6.69 4.71
N ASN A 23 -6.74 -5.93 4.67
CA ASN A 23 -5.93 -5.72 3.48
C ASN A 23 -4.44 -5.84 3.78
N GLN A 24 -3.69 -6.32 2.78
CA GLN A 24 -2.23 -6.35 2.76
C GLN A 24 -1.72 -5.74 1.45
N ILE A 25 -0.72 -4.86 1.53
CA ILE A 25 -0.13 -4.17 0.38
C ILE A 25 1.40 -4.33 0.35
N ILE A 26 1.94 -4.52 -0.84
CA ILE A 26 3.40 -4.50 -1.12
C ILE A 26 3.63 -3.45 -2.21
N LEU A 27 3.48 -2.18 -1.83
CA LEU A 27 3.47 -1.05 -2.76
C LEU A 27 4.58 -0.03 -2.47
N LYS A 28 5.57 -0.40 -1.67
CA LYS A 28 6.78 0.39 -1.43
C LYS A 28 7.94 -0.30 -2.15
N PRO A 29 8.44 0.28 -3.26
CA PRO A 29 9.63 -0.24 -3.93
C PRO A 29 10.83 -0.26 -2.97
N ARG A 30 11.74 -1.21 -3.17
CA ARG A 30 12.95 -1.33 -2.36
C ARG A 30 14.06 -0.44 -2.92
N ASN A 31 14.86 0.14 -2.03
CA ASN A 31 16.15 0.72 -2.40
C ASN A 31 17.16 -0.39 -2.69
N SER A 32 18.05 -0.18 -3.67
CA SER A 32 19.16 -1.06 -3.99
C SER A 32 20.28 -0.29 -4.70
N ASP A 33 21.39 -0.97 -4.98
CA ASP A 33 22.51 -0.39 -5.74
C ASP A 33 22.10 0.08 -7.16
N TYR A 34 20.95 -0.36 -7.65
CA TYR A 34 20.44 -0.07 -8.99
C TYR A 34 19.15 0.77 -8.98
N GLN A 35 18.56 1.07 -7.81
CA GLN A 35 17.32 1.83 -7.69
C GLN A 35 17.26 2.63 -6.39
N GLU A 36 16.90 3.91 -6.51
CA GLU A 36 16.64 4.80 -5.37
C GLU A 36 15.18 5.27 -5.40
N VAL A 37 14.50 5.16 -4.26
CA VAL A 37 13.15 5.68 -4.04
C VAL A 37 13.26 7.09 -3.45
N THR A 38 13.08 8.09 -4.32
CA THR A 38 13.19 9.51 -3.94
C THR A 38 11.98 10.04 -3.18
N GLU A 39 10.79 9.59 -3.54
CA GLU A 39 9.54 9.91 -2.84
C GLU A 39 8.61 8.69 -2.88
N HIS A 40 7.91 8.44 -1.77
CA HIS A 40 6.89 7.41 -1.67
C HIS A 40 5.69 7.91 -0.89
N LYS A 41 4.49 7.68 -1.43
CA LYS A 41 3.24 8.08 -0.79
C LYS A 41 2.15 7.04 -1.01
N ILE A 42 1.52 6.65 0.08
CA ILE A 42 0.31 5.83 0.08
C ILE A 42 -0.86 6.69 0.56
N LYS A 43 -1.98 6.58 -0.15
CA LYS A 43 -3.26 7.17 0.25
C LYS A 43 -4.29 6.05 0.21
N ILE A 44 -4.99 5.85 1.33
CA ILE A 44 -6.05 4.85 1.45
C ILE A 44 -7.33 5.60 1.79
N THR A 45 -8.42 5.17 1.17
CA THR A 45 -9.77 5.69 1.40
C THR A 45 -10.71 4.50 1.56
N PRO A 46 -11.48 4.38 2.66
CA PRO A 46 -11.43 5.21 3.89
C PRO A 46 -10.05 5.34 4.52
N ALA A 47 -9.80 6.46 5.22
CA ALA A 47 -8.49 6.77 5.76
C ALA A 47 -8.15 5.80 6.90
N VAL A 48 -7.05 5.07 6.73
CA VAL A 48 -6.49 4.17 7.74
C VAL A 48 -4.97 4.19 7.59
N GLN A 49 -4.27 4.08 8.71
CA GLN A 49 -2.81 3.99 8.72
C GLN A 49 -2.40 2.51 8.69
N PRO A 50 -1.64 2.06 7.69
CA PRO A 50 -1.10 0.71 7.70
C PRO A 50 0.02 0.55 8.72
N ASP A 51 0.03 -0.59 9.38
CA ASP A 51 1.21 -1.09 10.08
C ASP A 51 2.13 -1.75 9.06
N TYR A 52 3.44 -1.59 9.24
CA TYR A 52 4.43 -2.12 8.31
C TYR A 52 5.38 -3.10 8.99
N PHE A 53 5.71 -4.17 8.28
CA PHE A 53 6.80 -5.09 8.62
C PHE A 53 7.58 -5.46 7.36
N GLU A 54 8.76 -6.04 7.56
CA GLU A 54 9.58 -6.57 6.48
C GLU A 54 9.37 -8.08 6.35
N ASP A 55 9.03 -8.55 5.15
CA ASP A 55 8.92 -10.00 4.90
C ASP A 55 10.30 -10.65 4.70
N TYR A 56 10.33 -11.98 4.56
CA TYR A 56 11.58 -12.74 4.37
C TYR A 56 12.37 -12.32 3.12
N LEU A 57 11.72 -11.70 2.12
CA LEU A 57 12.35 -11.26 0.88
C LEU A 57 12.82 -9.78 0.95
N GLY A 58 12.62 -9.13 2.09
CA GLY A 58 12.98 -7.72 2.30
C GLY A 58 11.95 -6.74 1.74
N ASN A 59 10.71 -7.17 1.50
CA ASN A 59 9.65 -6.27 1.07
C ASN A 59 9.00 -5.59 2.27
N SER A 60 8.72 -4.29 2.14
CA SER A 60 7.89 -3.56 3.11
C SER A 60 6.42 -3.91 2.89
N VAL A 61 5.89 -4.78 3.74
CA VAL A 61 4.50 -5.22 3.73
C VAL A 61 3.68 -4.33 4.65
N GLY A 62 2.65 -3.68 4.10
CA GLY A 62 1.68 -2.89 4.86
C GLY A 62 0.42 -3.71 5.12
N VAL A 63 -0.07 -3.72 6.36
CA VAL A 63 -1.33 -4.37 6.74
C VAL A 63 -2.26 -3.36 7.40
N PHE A 64 -3.55 -3.44 7.09
CA PHE A 64 -4.57 -2.58 7.67
C PHE A 64 -5.95 -3.21 7.57
N THR A 65 -6.86 -2.80 8.44
CA THR A 65 -8.28 -3.18 8.37
C THR A 65 -9.14 -1.94 8.36
N ILE A 66 -10.10 -1.87 7.44
CA ILE A 66 -11.13 -0.82 7.42
C ILE A 66 -12.37 -1.38 8.10
N VAL A 67 -12.59 -0.96 9.35
CA VAL A 67 -13.66 -1.47 10.21
C VAL A 67 -15.01 -0.85 9.87
N GLU A 68 -15.03 0.46 9.62
CA GLU A 68 -16.28 1.20 9.35
C GLU A 68 -16.93 0.76 8.02
N PRO A 69 -18.29 0.77 7.93
CA PRO A 69 -19.00 0.52 6.68
C PRO A 69 -18.57 1.45 5.55
N HIS A 70 -18.25 0.91 4.37
CA HIS A 70 -17.84 1.68 3.18
C HIS A 70 -18.26 1.04 1.85
#